data_AF-A0A382ARA0-F1
#
_entry.id   AF-A0A382ARA0-F1
#
_cell.length_a   1.000
_cell.length_b   1.000
_cell.length_c   1.000
_cell.angle_alpha   90.00
_cell.angle_beta   90.00
_cell.angle_gamma   90.00
#
_symmetry.space_group_name_H-M   'P 1'
#
loop_
_entity.id
_entity.type
_entity.pdbx_description
1 polymer ?
#
loop_
_entity_poly.entity_id
_entity_poly.type
_entity_poly.pdbx_seq_one_letter_code
_entity_poly.pdbx_strand_id
1 'polypeptide(L)' 'MATWTDECFSEIQQGDKVWYQTPQGQTFSGKAVLFGPHGWVLNAGGRHGMAKVVQDGANYLGHKPGRNRTPDHLGKWLHS' A
#
# COMPACT_ATOMS: atom_id res chain seq x y z
N MET A 1 -6.24 18.31 6.44
CA MET A 1 -6.39 17.66 5.11
C MET A 1 -5.24 16.70 4.97
N ALA A 2 -5.50 15.40 4.75
CA ALA A 2 -4.43 14.43 4.61
C ALA A 2 -3.73 14.66 3.27
N THR A 3 -2.45 15.03 3.33
CA THR A 3 -1.57 15.29 2.18
C THR A 3 -0.93 13.98 1.76
N TRP A 4 -1.68 13.08 1.12
CA TRP A 4 -1.08 12.06 0.28
C TRP A 4 -0.75 12.72 -1.07
N THR A 5 0.46 12.49 -1.57
CA THR A 5 0.94 13.06 -2.83
C THR A 5 0.28 12.34 -4.01
N ASP A 6 0.13 13.02 -5.13
CA ASP A 6 -0.34 12.48 -6.41
C ASP A 6 0.72 11.55 -6.99
N GLU A 7 0.93 10.40 -6.33
CA GLU A 7 1.92 9.40 -6.70
C GLU A 7 1.24 8.17 -7.30
N CYS A 8 1.86 7.60 -8.34
CA CYS A 8 1.29 6.47 -9.08
C CYS A 8 1.35 5.19 -8.25
N PHE A 9 0.30 4.36 -8.32
CA PHE A 9 0.24 3.05 -7.64
C PHE A 9 1.44 2.15 -7.96
N SER A 10 1.97 2.26 -9.19
CA SER A 10 3.15 1.53 -9.66
C SER A 10 4.45 1.88 -8.93
N GLU A 11 4.51 3.06 -8.29
CA GLU A 11 5.70 3.57 -7.59
C GLU A 11 5.83 3.08 -6.16
N ILE A 12 4.76 2.50 -5.60
CA ILE A 12 4.76 1.93 -4.26
C ILE A 12 5.88 0.90 -4.15
N GLN A 13 6.60 0.96 -3.03
CA GLN A 13 7.64 0.01 -2.65
C GLN A 13 7.36 -0.55 -1.26
N GLN A 14 8.04 -1.65 -0.92
CA GLN A 14 7.97 -2.18 0.44
C GLN A 14 8.44 -1.10 1.40
N GLY A 15 7.67 -0.85 2.45
CA GLY A 15 7.97 0.13 3.46
C GLY A 15 7.30 1.49 3.29
N ASP A 16 6.64 1.74 2.17
CA ASP A 16 5.87 2.96 1.93
C ASP A 16 4.62 3.00 2.81
N LYS A 17 4.20 4.21 3.18
CA LYS A 17 2.91 4.42 3.86
C LYS A 17 1.85 4.62 2.78
N VAL A 18 0.86 3.73 2.73
CA VAL A 18 -0.20 3.74 1.72
C VAL A 18 -1.52 4.05 2.39
N TRP A 19 -2.31 4.95 1.79
CA TRP A 19 -3.66 5.28 2.22
C TRP A 19 -4.69 4.55 1.37
N TYR A 20 -5.76 4.11 2.01
CA TYR A 20 -6.85 3.41 1.36
C TYR A 20 -8.21 3.76 1.94
N GLN A 21 -9.26 3.55 1.15
CA GLN A 21 -10.65 3.73 1.57
C GLN A 21 -11.32 2.38 1.91
N THR A 22 -12.16 2.37 2.93
CA THR A 22 -13.06 1.24 3.20
C THR A 22 -14.35 1.37 2.38
N PRO A 23 -15.12 0.29 2.22
CA PRO A 23 -16.45 0.36 1.59
C PRO A 23 -17.40 1.36 2.26
N GLN A 24 -17.19 1.65 3.55
CA GLN A 24 -17.96 2.64 4.33
C GLN A 24 -17.46 4.08 4.11
N GLY A 25 -16.53 4.31 3.19
CA GLY A 25 -16.00 5.64 2.87
C GLY A 25 -14.92 6.15 3.82
N GLN A 26 -14.54 5.38 4.84
CA GLN A 26 -13.52 5.80 5.82
C GLN A 26 -12.11 5.64 5.26
N THR A 27 -11.22 6.58 5.59
CA THR A 27 -9.82 6.55 5.16
C THR A 27 -8.93 5.96 6.25
N PHE A 28 -8.09 5.01 5.88
CA PHE A 28 -7.07 4.41 6.74
C PHE A 28 -5.72 4.39 6.04
N SER A 29 -4.68 3.95 6.75
CA SER A 29 -3.35 3.77 6.19
C SER A 29 -2.65 2.56 6.76
N GLY A 30 -1.72 2.00 6.00
CA GLY A 30 -0.85 0.91 6.42
C GLY A 30 0.52 1.00 5.76
N LYS A 31 1.45 0.16 6.22
CA LYS A 31 2.79 0.03 5.63
C LYS A 31 2.80 -1.08 4.58
N ALA A 32 3.23 -0.78 3.35
CA ALA A 32 3.36 -1.77 2.30
C ALA A 32 4.40 -2.85 2.68
N VAL A 33 4.03 -4.12 2.53
CA VAL A 33 4.89 -5.26 2.88
C VAL A 33 5.23 -6.17 1.70
N LEU A 34 4.27 -6.40 0.80
CA LEU A 34 4.42 -7.34 -0.32
C LEU A 34 3.42 -7.00 -1.42
N PHE A 35 3.79 -7.16 -2.68
CA PHE A 35 2.90 -7.14 -3.83
C PHE A 35 2.37 -8.56 -4.11
N GLY A 36 1.06 -8.73 -4.06
CA GLY A 36 0.38 -9.99 -4.35
C GLY A 36 -0.48 -9.92 -5.62
N PRO A 37 -1.22 -10.99 -5.94
CA PRO A 37 -2.01 -11.10 -7.19
C PRO A 37 -3.09 -10.01 -7.34
N HIS A 38 -3.56 -9.47 -6.23
CA HIS A 38 -4.64 -8.48 -6.18
C HIS A 38 -4.15 -7.08 -5.77
N GLY A 39 -2.84 -6.85 -5.75
CA GLY A 39 -2.23 -5.57 -5.39
C GLY A 39 -1.37 -5.62 -4.12
N TRP A 40 -1.15 -4.46 -3.52
CA TRP A 40 -0.27 -4.32 -2.37
C TRP A 40 -0.92 -4.81 -1.08
N VAL A 41 -0.22 -5.70 -0.38
CA VAL A 41 -0.54 -6.08 1.00
C VAL A 41 0.08 -5.04 1.93
N LEU A 42 -0.74 -4.50 2.82
CA LEU A 42 -0.38 -3.55 3.86
C LEU A 42 -0.46 -4.20 5.24
N ASN A 43 0.46 -3.82 6.11
CA ASN A 43 0.26 -3.91 7.55
C ASN A 43 -0.44 -2.63 8.04
N ALA A 44 -1.73 -2.72 8.37
CA ALA A 44 -2.56 -1.63 8.86
C ALA A 44 -2.70 -1.57 10.40
N GLY A 45 -2.04 -2.46 11.15
CA GLY A 45 -2.28 -2.67 12.59
C GLY A 45 -1.04 -2.64 13.49
N GLY A 46 0.11 -2.13 13.02
CA GLY A 46 1.33 -2.04 13.84
C GLY A 46 1.96 -3.42 14.12
N ARG A 47 2.35 -3.68 15.37
CA ARG A 47 3.16 -4.88 15.74
C ARG A 47 2.46 -6.21 15.48
N HIS A 48 1.13 -6.26 15.56
CA HIS A 48 0.33 -7.49 15.39
C HIS A 48 -0.48 -7.52 14.08
N GLY A 49 -0.18 -6.58 13.16
CA GLY A 49 -0.46 -6.68 11.73
C GLY A 49 -1.87 -7.08 11.33
N MET A 50 -2.79 -6.11 11.21
CA MET A 50 -3.98 -6.33 10.41
C MET A 50 -3.61 -6.22 8.93
N ALA A 51 -3.67 -7.34 8.21
CA ALA A 51 -3.40 -7.36 6.78
C ALA A 51 -4.52 -6.67 6.01
N LYS A 52 -4.16 -5.82 5.05
CA LYS A 52 -5.13 -5.19 4.13
C LYS A 52 -4.59 -5.17 2.72
N VAL A 53 -5.42 -5.52 1.74
CA VAL A 53 -5.06 -5.42 0.32
C VAL A 53 -5.52 -4.07 -0.24
N VAL A 54 -4.65 -3.43 -1.02
CA VAL A 54 -4.91 -2.19 -1.75
C VAL A 54 -4.65 -2.39 -3.23
N GLN A 55 -5.61 -1.97 -4.06
CA GLN A 55 -5.62 -2.14 -5.50
C GLN A 55 -5.79 -0.79 -6.20
N ASP A 56 -5.15 -0.68 -7.36
CA ASP A 56 -5.29 0.47 -8.24
C ASP A 56 -6.73 0.61 -8.75
N GLY A 57 -7.23 1.84 -8.89
CA GLY A 57 -8.59 2.15 -9.34
C GLY A 57 -9.74 1.67 -8.44
N ALA A 58 -9.46 1.00 -7.31
CA ALA A 58 -10.49 0.47 -6.41
C ALA A 58 -10.51 1.16 -5.05
N ASN A 59 -9.47 0.95 -4.23
CA ASN A 59 -9.42 1.46 -2.86
C ASN A 59 -8.13 2.22 -2.52
N TYR A 60 -7.20 2.35 -3.47
CA TYR A 60 -6.00 3.17 -3.33
C TYR A 60 -6.36 4.66 -3.35
N LEU A 61 -5.77 5.43 -2.43
CA LEU A 61 -5.93 6.90 -2.38
C LEU A 61 -4.63 7.65 -2.64
N GLY A 62 -3.49 7.04 -2.33
CA GLY A 62 -2.17 7.69 -2.41
C GLY A 62 -1.15 7.01 -1.52
N HIS A 63 0.12 7.39 -1.64
CA HIS A 63 1.18 6.92 -0.75
C HIS A 63 2.21 7.99 -0.44
N LYS A 64 3.12 7.66 0.49
CA LYS A 64 4.29 8.46 0.82
C LYS A 64 5.50 7.52 0.92
N PRO A 65 6.64 7.88 0.28
CA PRO A 65 7.84 7.08 0.32
C PRO A 65 8.34 6.82 1.76
N GLY A 66 8.63 5.57 2.06
CA GLY A 66 9.28 5.15 3.29
C GLY A 66 10.77 5.50 3.29
N ARG A 67 11.33 5.81 4.46
CA ARG A 67 12.76 6.16 4.61
C ARG A 67 13.71 5.05 4.13
N ASN A 68 13.33 3.80 4.37
CA ASN A 68 14.10 2.60 3.99
C ASN A 68 13.25 1.74 3.06
N ARG A 69 12.61 2.36 2.06
CA ARG A 69 11.80 1.63 1.10
C ARG A 69 12.68 0.76 0.20
N THR A 70 12.17 -0.41 -0.16
CA THR A 70 12.89 -1.36 -1.03
C THR A 70 11.94 -1.87 -2.10
N PRO A 71 12.37 -1.98 -3.38
CA PRO A 71 11.55 -2.61 -4.40
C PRO A 71 11.19 -4.05 -4.02
N ASP A 72 9.94 -4.44 -4.26
CA ASP A 72 9.51 -5.82 -4.10
C ASP A 72 9.82 -6.65 -5.35
N HIS A 73 11.04 -7.18 -5.42
CA HIS A 73 11.46 -7.98 -6.58
C HIS A 73 10.77 -9.34 -6.64
N LEU A 74 10.51 -9.98 -5.50
CA LEU A 74 9.93 -11.33 -5.46
C LEU A 74 8.43 -11.30 -5.76
N GLY A 75 7.69 -10.40 -5.10
CA GLY A 75 6.25 -10.26 -5.32
C GLY A 75 5.94 -9.86 -6.77
N LYS A 76 6.73 -8.95 -7.34
CA LYS A 76 6.61 -8.59 -8.75
C LYS A 76 6.96 -9.74 -9.70
N TRP A 77 7.99 -10.55 -9.41
CA TRP A 77 8.32 -11.70 -10.27
C TRP A 77 7.24 -12.79 -10.26
N LEU A 78 6.60 -13.05 -9.12
CA LEU A 78 5.53 -14.05 -9.01
C LEU A 78 4.23 -13.63 -9.71
N HIS A 79 4.04 -12.34 -9.93
CA HIS A 79 2.77 -11.75 -10.37
C HIS A 79 2.96 -10.74 -11.52
N SER A 80 4.04 -10.89 -12.29
CA SER A 80 4.35 -10.09 -13.50
C SER A 80 3.53 -10.52 -14.70
#